data_AF-A0A520ZM48-F1
#
_entry.id   AF-A0A520ZM48-F1
#
_cell.length_a   1.000
_cell.length_b   1.000
_cell.length_c   1.000
_cell.angle_alpha   90.00
_cell.angle_beta   90.00
_cell.angle_gamma   90.00
#
_symmetry.space_group_name_H-M   'P 1'
#
loop_
_entity.id
_entity.type
_entity.pdbx_description
1 polymer ?
#
loop_
_entity_poly.entity_id
_entity_poly.type
_entity_poly.pdbx_seq_one_letter_code
_entity_poly.pdbx_strand_id
1 'polypeptide(L)'
;MALPVRDQLKYWGFAAVVFFVVLWLLGDVILPFVLGAAIAYFLDPVADRLERLGTSRAVAVGIITFFAILIFVVLALLIIPLLVKQTADLIEAVPEIAANLQTFLTERFPDLGDANSTIRVSLATIGETVQSKGGEVLNTVLASFSGVVNAIVLFVLVPIVAFYLLYDWDDMVARIDALLPRDHAPTIRKLAGEIDRTMAGFVRGQGTVCLILGTYYAIALMAVGLNFGLVVGFVAGALTFIPYVGALVGGVLAIGLALFQFWGDW
;
A
#
# COMPACT_ATOMS: atom_id res chain seq x y z
N MET A 1 -0.51 -47.62 8.35
CA MET A 1 0.60 -47.54 9.34
C MET A 1 1.29 -46.21 9.09
N ALA A 2 1.34 -45.32 10.08
CA ALA A 2 2.03 -44.03 9.92
C ALA A 2 3.53 -44.26 9.70
N LEU A 3 4.11 -43.59 8.70
CA LEU A 3 5.55 -43.66 8.43
C LEU A 3 6.36 -43.20 9.66
N PRO A 4 7.57 -43.72 9.90
CA PRO A 4 8.45 -43.23 10.95
C PRO A 4 8.67 -41.71 10.82
N VAL A 5 8.71 -40.99 11.94
CA VAL A 5 8.87 -39.52 11.98
C VAL A 5 10.07 -39.05 11.16
N ARG A 6 11.16 -39.83 11.16
CA ARG A 6 12.38 -39.53 10.39
C ARG A 6 12.16 -39.54 8.88
N ASP A 7 11.30 -40.42 8.38
CA ASP A 7 11.00 -40.51 6.95
C ASP A 7 9.97 -39.45 6.54
N GLN A 8 9.01 -39.14 7.41
CA GLN A 8 8.12 -37.99 7.22
C GLN A 8 8.92 -36.68 7.12
N LEU A 9 9.88 -36.44 8.03
CA LEU A 9 10.73 -35.25 8.00
C LEU A 9 11.55 -35.12 6.71
N LYS A 10 12.05 -36.23 6.16
CA LYS A 10 12.79 -36.21 4.89
C LYS A 10 11.88 -35.85 3.71
N TYR A 11 10.72 -36.49 3.59
CA TYR A 11 9.80 -36.23 2.47
C TYR A 11 9.22 -34.82 2.54
N TRP A 12 8.74 -34.40 3.71
CA TRP A 12 8.21 -33.04 3.90
C TRP A 12 9.31 -31.97 3.81
N GLY A 13 10.51 -32.26 4.30
CA GLY A 13 11.66 -31.36 4.16
C GLY A 13 12.07 -31.17 2.69
N PHE A 14 12.17 -32.26 1.93
CA PHE A 14 12.45 -32.19 0.49
C PHE A 14 11.35 -31.45 -0.27
N ALA A 15 10.08 -31.79 -0.01
CA ALA A 15 8.93 -31.11 -0.62
C ALA A 15 8.93 -29.60 -0.31
N ALA A 16 9.23 -29.22 0.94
CA ALA A 16 9.33 -27.82 1.34
C ALA A 16 10.45 -27.08 0.59
N VAL A 17 11.65 -27.68 0.48
CA VAL A 17 12.77 -27.07 -0.27
C VAL A 17 12.39 -26.86 -1.73
N VAL A 18 11.82 -27.88 -2.39
CA VAL A 18 11.38 -27.77 -3.78
C VAL A 18 10.33 -26.67 -3.93
N PHE A 19 9.35 -26.61 -3.02
CA PHE A 19 8.32 -25.58 -3.01
C PHE A 19 8.91 -24.17 -2.90
N PHE A 20 9.82 -23.93 -1.96
CA PHE A 20 10.46 -22.61 -1.81
C PHE A 20 11.36 -22.23 -2.98
N VAL A 21 12.07 -23.19 -3.60
CA VAL A 21 12.86 -22.93 -4.81
C VAL A 21 11.96 -22.55 -5.98
N VAL A 22 10.83 -23.25 -6.17
CA VAL A 22 9.85 -22.91 -7.21
C VAL A 22 9.26 -21.52 -6.95
N LEU A 23 8.87 -21.19 -5.72
CA LEU A 23 8.39 -19.85 -5.37
C LEU A 23 9.44 -18.77 -5.64
N TRP A 24 10.71 -19.04 -5.35
CA TRP A 24 11.78 -18.10 -5.64
C TRP A 24 11.99 -17.88 -7.14
N LEU A 25 11.94 -18.94 -7.94
CA LEU A 25 12.04 -18.85 -9.41
C LEU A 25 10.85 -18.14 -10.05
N LEU A 26 9.66 -18.24 -9.46
CA LEU A 26 8.43 -17.63 -9.98
C LEU A 26 8.10 -16.27 -9.31
N GLY A 27 8.95 -15.76 -8.43
CA GLY A 27 8.66 -14.59 -7.58
C GLY A 27 8.14 -13.37 -8.37
N ASP A 28 8.76 -13.08 -9.51
CA ASP A 28 8.40 -11.92 -10.34
C ASP A 28 7.03 -12.07 -11.02
N VAL A 29 6.57 -13.30 -11.25
CA VAL A 29 5.30 -13.60 -11.96
C VAL A 29 4.16 -13.88 -10.98
N ILE A 30 4.49 -14.27 -9.74
CA ILE A 30 3.51 -14.64 -8.71
C ILE A 30 2.80 -13.43 -8.11
N LEU A 31 3.42 -12.25 -8.13
CA LEU A 31 2.88 -11.04 -7.49
C LEU A 31 1.40 -10.75 -7.84
N PRO A 32 0.98 -10.71 -9.13
CA PRO A 32 -0.43 -10.48 -9.46
C PRO A 32 -1.37 -11.57 -8.92
N PHE A 33 -0.90 -12.82 -8.81
CA PHE A 33 -1.69 -13.91 -8.27
C PHE A 33 -1.86 -13.82 -6.76
N VAL A 34 -0.79 -13.44 -6.04
CA VAL A 34 -0.85 -13.23 -4.59
C VAL A 34 -1.76 -12.06 -4.26
N LEU A 35 -1.62 -10.94 -4.99
CA LEU A 35 -2.50 -9.78 -4.81
C LEU A 35 -3.95 -10.12 -5.16
N GLY A 36 -4.20 -10.82 -6.26
CA GLY A 36 -5.53 -11.26 -6.65
C GLY A 36 -6.15 -12.20 -5.61
N ALA A 37 -5.37 -13.14 -5.07
CA ALA A 37 -5.81 -14.06 -4.02
C ALA A 37 -6.14 -13.32 -2.71
N ALA A 38 -5.32 -12.34 -2.32
CA ALA A 38 -5.59 -11.51 -1.16
C ALA A 38 -6.89 -10.71 -1.33
N ILE A 39 -7.08 -10.10 -2.50
CA ILE A 39 -8.32 -9.37 -2.82
C ILE A 39 -9.53 -10.30 -2.81
N ALA A 40 -9.43 -11.47 -3.47
CA ALA A 40 -10.50 -12.46 -3.49
C ALA A 40 -10.87 -12.90 -2.06
N TYR A 41 -9.89 -13.23 -1.23
CA TYR A 41 -10.10 -13.57 0.17
C TYR A 41 -10.84 -12.48 0.95
N PHE A 42 -10.51 -11.19 0.72
CA PHE A 42 -11.21 -10.09 1.38
C PHE A 42 -12.62 -9.83 0.87
N LEU A 43 -12.87 -10.12 -0.40
CA LEU A 43 -14.16 -9.89 -1.05
C LEU A 43 -15.11 -11.09 -0.91
N ASP A 44 -14.59 -12.27 -0.59
CA ASP A 44 -15.37 -13.50 -0.41
C ASP A 44 -16.50 -13.36 0.63
N PRO A 45 -16.27 -12.80 1.85
CA PRO A 45 -17.36 -12.55 2.79
C PRO A 45 -18.43 -11.57 2.28
N VAL A 46 -18.09 -10.72 1.31
CA VAL A 46 -19.04 -9.79 0.66
C VAL A 46 -19.84 -10.54 -0.40
N ALA A 47 -19.19 -11.42 -1.18
CA ALA A 47 -19.85 -12.30 -2.15
C ALA A 47 -20.87 -13.22 -1.44
N ASP A 48 -20.45 -13.88 -0.35
CA ASP A 48 -21.30 -14.68 0.53
C ASP A 48 -22.56 -13.96 0.99
N ARG A 49 -22.43 -12.66 1.35
CA ARG A 49 -23.57 -11.85 1.78
C ARG A 49 -24.51 -11.55 0.63
N LEU A 50 -24.00 -11.29 -0.57
CA LEU A 50 -24.82 -11.09 -1.77
C LEU A 50 -25.52 -12.37 -2.20
N GLU A 51 -24.87 -13.53 -2.06
CA GLU A 51 -25.47 -14.83 -2.34
C GLU A 51 -26.62 -15.13 -1.37
N ARG A 52 -26.43 -14.84 -0.07
CA ARG A 52 -27.50 -14.96 0.95
C ARG A 52 -28.69 -14.03 0.69
N LEU A 53 -28.51 -12.97 -0.09
CA LEU A 53 -29.59 -12.07 -0.53
C LEU A 53 -30.32 -12.59 -1.79
N GLY A 54 -29.94 -13.76 -2.32
CA GLY A 54 -30.63 -14.45 -3.41
C GLY A 54 -29.99 -14.26 -4.79
N THR A 55 -28.79 -13.69 -4.88
CA THR A 55 -28.05 -13.60 -6.16
C THR A 55 -27.24 -14.88 -6.42
N SER A 56 -27.01 -15.21 -7.70
CA SER A 56 -26.07 -16.30 -8.04
C SER A 56 -24.64 -15.83 -7.84
N ARG A 57 -23.73 -16.75 -7.52
CA ARG A 57 -22.29 -16.48 -7.33
C ARG A 57 -21.67 -15.67 -8.46
N ALA A 58 -21.98 -16.03 -9.71
CA ALA A 58 -21.52 -15.31 -10.90
C ALA A 58 -21.94 -13.82 -10.89
N VAL A 59 -23.18 -13.53 -10.47
CA VAL A 59 -23.71 -12.17 -10.39
C VAL A 59 -23.09 -11.42 -9.22
N ALA A 60 -22.98 -12.05 -8.04
CA ALA A 60 -22.33 -11.47 -6.87
C ALA A 60 -20.88 -11.06 -7.18
N VAL A 61 -20.08 -11.98 -7.73
CA VAL A 61 -18.69 -11.76 -8.12
C VAL A 61 -18.59 -10.69 -9.20
N GLY A 62 -19.47 -10.72 -10.21
CA GLY A 62 -19.50 -9.73 -11.29
C GLY A 62 -19.78 -8.31 -10.77
N ILE A 63 -20.75 -8.15 -9.88
CA ILE A 63 -21.08 -6.86 -9.24
C ILE A 63 -19.88 -6.37 -8.42
N ILE A 64 -19.35 -7.21 -7.54
CA ILE A 64 -18.23 -6.86 -6.66
C ILE A 64 -17.01 -6.44 -7.48
N THR A 65 -16.66 -7.24 -8.49
CA THR A 65 -15.49 -6.98 -9.34
C THR A 65 -15.69 -5.69 -10.14
N PHE A 66 -16.88 -5.46 -10.69
CA PHE A 66 -17.18 -4.22 -11.41
C PHE A 66 -17.01 -2.99 -10.53
N PHE A 67 -17.61 -2.97 -9.33
CA PHE A 67 -17.48 -1.84 -8.41
C PHE A 67 -16.05 -1.69 -7.87
N ALA A 68 -15.36 -2.80 -7.58
CA ALA A 68 -13.96 -2.77 -7.13
C ALA A 68 -13.05 -2.18 -8.20
N ILE A 69 -13.17 -2.62 -9.47
CA ILE A 69 -12.44 -2.05 -10.60
C ILE A 69 -12.80 -0.58 -10.78
N LEU A 70 -14.10 -0.22 -10.73
CA LEU A 70 -14.54 1.15 -10.90
C LEU A 70 -13.93 2.07 -9.83
N ILE A 71 -14.04 1.69 -8.55
CA ILE A 71 -13.43 2.45 -7.44
C ILE A 71 -11.93 2.54 -7.64
N PHE A 72 -11.26 1.44 -7.96
CA PHE A 72 -9.82 1.42 -8.16
C PHE A 72 -9.37 2.32 -9.32
N VAL A 73 -10.05 2.26 -10.47
CA VAL A 73 -9.80 3.12 -11.63
C VAL A 73 -10.02 4.59 -11.25
N VAL A 74 -11.12 4.92 -10.58
CA VAL A 74 -11.42 6.30 -10.16
C VAL A 74 -10.37 6.82 -9.19
N LEU A 75 -10.01 6.02 -8.18
CA LEU A 75 -8.95 6.37 -7.23
C LEU A 75 -7.60 6.51 -7.94
N ALA A 76 -7.24 5.60 -8.84
CA ALA A 76 -5.99 5.69 -9.59
C ALA A 76 -5.95 6.96 -10.46
N LEU A 77 -7.02 7.24 -11.22
CA LEU A 77 -7.10 8.41 -12.10
C LEU A 77 -7.20 9.76 -11.36
N LEU A 78 -7.67 9.78 -10.10
CA LEU A 78 -7.71 11.00 -9.30
C LEU A 78 -6.47 11.18 -8.44
N ILE A 79 -6.06 10.13 -7.73
CA ILE A 79 -5.03 10.19 -6.69
C ILE A 79 -3.64 10.15 -7.31
N ILE A 80 -3.37 9.28 -8.28
CA ILE A 80 -2.02 9.18 -8.87
C ILE A 80 -1.58 10.51 -9.50
N PRO A 81 -2.35 11.14 -10.41
CA PRO A 81 -1.91 12.42 -11.00
C PRO A 81 -1.85 13.53 -9.96
N LEU A 82 -2.72 13.51 -8.95
CA LEU A 82 -2.67 14.48 -7.85
C LEU A 82 -1.39 14.31 -7.02
N LEU A 83 -1.00 13.07 -6.70
CA LEU A 83 0.26 12.77 -6.00
C LEU A 83 1.48 13.14 -6.83
N VAL A 84 1.49 12.82 -8.12
CA VAL A 84 2.57 13.19 -9.06
C VAL A 84 2.71 14.71 -9.09
N LYS A 85 1.61 15.45 -9.26
CA LYS A 85 1.61 16.91 -9.28
C LYS A 85 2.11 17.48 -7.95
N GLN A 86 1.56 17.04 -6.82
CA GLN A 86 1.98 17.53 -5.50
C GLN A 86 3.44 17.23 -5.20
N THR A 87 3.95 16.09 -5.67
CA THR A 87 5.37 15.74 -5.52
C THR A 87 6.24 16.64 -6.40
N ALA A 88 5.81 16.92 -7.64
CA ALA A 88 6.51 17.85 -8.52
C ALA A 88 6.54 19.27 -7.95
N ASP A 89 5.38 19.79 -7.52
CA ASP A 89 5.24 21.10 -6.89
C ASP A 89 6.14 21.22 -5.64
N LEU A 90 6.25 20.16 -4.84
CA LEU A 90 7.15 20.12 -3.68
C LEU A 90 8.62 20.17 -4.09
N ILE A 91 9.03 19.38 -5.10
CA ILE A 91 10.41 19.38 -5.60
C ILE A 91 10.79 20.75 -6.15
N GLU A 92 9.87 21.42 -6.84
CA GLU A 92 10.07 22.78 -7.37
C GLU A 92 10.15 23.84 -6.26
N ALA A 93 9.42 23.67 -5.16
CA ALA A 93 9.42 24.60 -4.03
C ALA A 93 10.65 24.45 -3.11
N VAL A 94 11.33 23.29 -3.11
CA VAL A 94 12.45 23.02 -2.18
C VAL A 94 13.60 24.05 -2.23
N PRO A 95 14.09 24.52 -3.39
CA PRO A 95 15.13 25.54 -3.44
C PRO A 95 14.73 26.86 -2.77
N GLU A 96 13.48 27.29 -2.97
CA GLU A 96 12.93 28.50 -2.35
C GLU A 96 12.80 28.31 -0.83
N ILE A 97 12.35 27.14 -0.38
CA ILE A 97 12.30 26.78 1.05
C ILE A 97 13.70 26.83 1.68
N ALA A 98 14.70 26.26 1.01
CA ALA A 98 16.08 26.27 1.48
C ALA A 98 16.63 27.70 1.58
N ALA A 99 16.33 28.56 0.61
CA ALA A 99 16.73 29.96 0.60
C ALA A 99 16.04 30.77 1.73
N ASN A 100 14.73 30.58 1.94
CA ASN A 100 13.97 31.25 3.01
C ASN A 100 14.43 30.80 4.40
N LEU A 101 14.70 29.50 4.58
CA LEU A 101 15.25 28.97 5.82
C LEU A 101 16.66 29.52 6.08
N GLN A 102 17.50 29.61 5.05
CA GLN A 102 18.82 30.22 5.16
C GLN A 102 18.72 31.67 5.60
N THR A 103 17.86 32.48 4.96
CA THR A 103 17.65 33.90 5.31
C THR A 103 17.20 34.05 6.76
N PHE A 104 16.21 33.27 7.20
CA PHE A 104 15.75 33.26 8.58
C PHE A 104 16.88 32.93 9.58
N LEU A 105 17.66 31.90 9.30
CA LEU A 105 18.78 31.50 10.17
C LEU A 105 19.85 32.60 10.23
N THR A 106 20.15 33.27 9.12
CA THR A 106 21.11 34.38 9.09
C THR A 106 20.62 35.64 9.81
N GLU A 107 19.31 35.92 9.78
CA GLU A 107 18.72 37.07 10.46
C GLU A 107 18.56 36.87 11.97
N ARG A 108 18.21 35.65 12.41
CA ARG A 108 17.95 35.34 13.82
C ARG A 108 19.17 34.85 14.58
N PHE A 109 20.11 34.23 13.88
CA PHE A 109 21.36 33.74 14.45
C PHE A 109 22.54 34.22 13.58
N PRO A 110 22.96 35.49 13.73
CA PRO A 110 24.01 36.09 12.91
C PRO A 110 25.33 35.31 12.96
N ASP A 111 25.62 34.64 14.10
CA ASP A 111 26.79 33.79 14.30
C ASP A 111 26.81 32.55 13.38
N LEU A 112 25.66 32.14 12.83
CA LEU A 112 25.53 31.05 11.87
C LEU A 112 25.62 31.53 10.41
N GLY A 113 25.69 32.85 10.17
CA GLY A 113 25.67 33.47 8.85
C GLY A 113 27.02 33.63 8.16
N ASP A 114 28.10 33.14 8.78
CA ASP A 114 29.43 33.19 8.18
C ASP A 114 29.46 32.46 6.83
N ALA A 115 30.22 32.98 5.86
CA ALA A 115 30.12 32.54 4.47
C ALA A 115 30.52 31.07 4.24
N ASN A 116 31.25 30.50 5.20
CA ASN A 116 31.69 29.11 5.27
C ASN A 116 30.90 28.26 6.28
N SER A 117 29.77 28.75 6.82
CA SER A 117 29.00 27.96 7.78
C SER A 117 28.49 26.70 7.10
N THR A 118 28.72 25.55 7.75
CA THR A 118 28.32 24.23 7.25
C THR A 118 26.82 24.18 6.93
N ILE A 119 26.02 24.99 7.64
CA ILE A 119 24.57 25.12 7.46
C ILE A 119 24.24 25.70 6.08
N ARG A 120 24.91 26.78 5.65
CA ARG A 120 24.64 27.44 4.37
C ARG A 120 24.96 26.52 3.18
N VAL A 121 26.13 25.89 3.23
CA VAL A 121 26.56 24.92 2.20
C VAL A 121 25.63 23.71 2.19
N SER A 122 25.26 23.17 3.35
CA SER A 122 24.36 22.00 3.42
C SER A 122 22.97 22.31 2.88
N LEU A 123 22.38 23.47 3.21
CA LEU A 123 21.06 23.86 2.71
C LEU A 123 21.07 24.05 1.18
N ALA A 124 22.10 24.70 0.63
CA ALA A 124 22.25 24.86 -0.81
C ALA A 124 22.43 23.51 -1.52
N THR A 125 23.29 22.63 -0.98
CA THR A 125 23.49 21.27 -1.54
C THR A 125 22.24 20.42 -1.43
N ILE A 126 21.46 20.52 -0.35
CA ILE A 126 20.16 19.81 -0.21
C ILE A 126 19.19 20.31 -1.27
N GLY A 127 19.05 21.63 -1.45
CA GLY A 127 18.17 22.21 -2.47
C GLY A 127 18.51 21.73 -3.88
N GLU A 128 19.79 21.79 -4.25
CA GLU A 128 20.28 21.37 -5.56
C GLU A 128 20.18 19.85 -5.77
N THR A 129 20.45 19.05 -4.72
CA THR A 129 20.34 17.58 -4.78
C THR A 129 18.88 17.13 -4.91
N VAL A 130 17.96 17.74 -4.17
CA VAL A 130 16.53 17.42 -4.26
C VAL A 130 15.96 17.84 -5.60
N GLN A 131 16.34 19.00 -6.12
CA GLN A 131 15.89 19.46 -7.44
C GLN A 131 16.40 18.55 -8.57
N SER A 132 17.70 18.24 -8.59
CA SER A 132 18.31 17.39 -9.62
C SER A 132 17.85 15.95 -9.54
N LYS A 133 17.95 15.30 -8.36
CA LYS A 133 17.57 13.89 -8.19
C LYS A 133 16.08 13.68 -8.12
N GLY A 134 15.32 14.62 -7.54
CA GLY A 134 13.87 14.55 -7.48
C GLY A 134 13.26 14.61 -8.88
N GLY A 135 13.71 15.57 -9.70
CA GLY A 135 13.30 15.68 -11.10
C GLY A 135 13.69 14.46 -11.93
N GLU A 136 14.90 13.93 -11.75
CA GLU A 136 15.38 12.73 -12.45
C GLU A 136 14.58 11.47 -12.07
N VAL A 137 14.30 11.26 -10.77
CA VAL A 137 13.49 10.13 -10.30
C VAL A 137 12.07 10.22 -10.83
N LEU A 138 11.45 11.40 -10.76
CA LEU A 138 10.09 11.58 -11.27
C LEU A 138 10.02 11.32 -12.79
N ASN A 139 10.96 11.89 -13.55
CA ASN A 139 11.06 11.65 -14.99
C ASN A 139 11.37 10.19 -15.32
N THR A 140 12.24 9.52 -14.55
CA THR A 140 12.57 8.11 -14.75
C THR A 140 11.36 7.23 -14.49
N VAL A 141 10.59 7.48 -13.43
CA VAL A 141 9.37 6.72 -13.11
C VAL A 141 8.31 6.92 -14.20
N LEU A 142 8.13 8.15 -14.69
CA LEU A 142 7.13 8.47 -15.71
C LEU A 142 7.54 8.03 -17.12
N ALA A 143 8.83 8.08 -17.46
CA ALA A 143 9.35 7.77 -18.80
C ALA A 143 9.82 6.32 -18.95
N SER A 144 9.97 5.56 -17.86
CA SER A 144 10.33 4.14 -17.92
C SER A 144 9.20 3.33 -18.55
N PHE A 145 9.35 3.03 -19.84
CA PHE A 145 8.44 2.17 -20.59
C PHE A 145 8.18 0.83 -19.87
N SER A 146 9.21 0.23 -19.27
CA SER A 146 9.10 -1.00 -18.48
C SER A 146 8.27 -0.84 -17.21
N GLY A 147 8.38 0.30 -16.51
CA GLY A 147 7.62 0.60 -15.30
C GLY A 147 6.14 0.80 -15.59
N VAL A 148 5.83 1.57 -16.63
CA VAL A 148 4.44 1.79 -17.09
C VAL A 148 3.82 0.47 -17.58
N VAL A 149 4.54 -0.31 -18.39
CA VAL A 149 4.05 -1.62 -18.87
C VAL A 149 3.81 -2.57 -17.69
N ASN A 150 4.73 -2.68 -16.73
CA ASN A 150 4.54 -3.56 -15.59
C ASN A 150 3.35 -3.11 -14.71
N ALA A 151 3.20 -1.80 -14.50
CA ALA A 151 2.05 -1.24 -13.79
C ALA A 151 0.73 -1.56 -14.49
N ILE A 152 0.65 -1.40 -15.81
CA ILE A 152 -0.53 -1.76 -16.61
C ILE A 152 -0.81 -3.26 -16.53
N VAL A 153 0.23 -4.09 -16.65
CA VAL A 153 0.12 -5.55 -16.56
C VAL A 153 -0.46 -5.94 -15.19
N LEU A 154 0.05 -5.39 -14.09
CA LEU A 154 -0.49 -5.62 -12.76
C LEU A 154 -1.92 -5.07 -12.63
N PHE A 155 -2.18 -3.88 -13.14
CA PHE A 155 -3.49 -3.21 -13.11
C PHE A 155 -4.57 -4.05 -13.81
N VAL A 156 -4.21 -4.78 -14.87
CA VAL A 156 -5.14 -5.63 -15.62
C VAL A 156 -5.19 -7.06 -15.05
N LEU A 157 -4.04 -7.66 -14.75
CA LEU A 157 -3.99 -9.05 -14.27
C LEU A 157 -4.59 -9.21 -12.87
N VAL A 158 -4.32 -8.29 -11.95
CA VAL A 158 -4.79 -8.43 -10.56
C VAL A 158 -6.31 -8.53 -10.48
N PRO A 159 -7.11 -7.64 -11.12
CA PRO A 159 -8.56 -7.77 -11.12
C PRO A 159 -9.07 -9.04 -11.82
N ILE A 160 -8.43 -9.46 -12.91
CA ILE A 160 -8.81 -10.70 -13.61
C ILE A 160 -8.57 -11.91 -12.70
N VAL A 161 -7.41 -12.00 -12.07
CA VAL A 161 -7.09 -13.10 -11.16
C VAL A 161 -7.99 -13.06 -9.93
N ALA A 162 -8.23 -11.88 -9.36
CA ALA A 162 -9.17 -11.72 -8.25
C ALA A 162 -10.58 -12.18 -8.63
N PHE A 163 -11.07 -11.86 -9.83
CA PHE A 163 -12.37 -12.32 -10.32
C PHE A 163 -12.45 -13.85 -10.35
N TYR A 164 -11.50 -14.51 -11.01
CA TYR A 164 -11.51 -15.98 -11.12
C TYR A 164 -11.36 -16.65 -9.77
N LEU A 165 -10.42 -16.17 -8.93
CA LEU A 165 -10.22 -16.72 -7.60
C LEU A 165 -11.44 -16.52 -6.70
N LEU A 166 -12.12 -15.37 -6.79
CA LEU A 166 -13.35 -15.10 -6.03
C LEU A 166 -14.52 -15.95 -6.54
N TYR A 167 -14.63 -16.14 -7.85
CA TYR A 167 -15.67 -16.96 -8.48
C TYR A 167 -15.55 -18.44 -8.09
N ASP A 168 -14.33 -18.97 -8.08
CA ASP A 168 -14.04 -20.37 -7.79
C ASP A 168 -13.67 -20.63 -6.31
N TRP A 169 -13.73 -19.60 -5.45
CA TRP A 169 -13.16 -19.66 -4.08
C TRP A 169 -13.68 -20.87 -3.28
N ASP A 170 -14.99 -21.05 -3.18
CA ASP A 170 -15.61 -22.16 -2.43
C ASP A 170 -15.24 -23.53 -2.99
N ASP A 171 -15.25 -23.67 -4.32
CA ASP A 171 -14.90 -24.92 -4.99
C ASP A 171 -13.42 -25.26 -4.76
N MET A 172 -12.54 -24.25 -4.80
CA MET A 172 -11.12 -24.40 -4.49
C MET A 172 -10.92 -24.83 -3.04
N VAL A 173 -11.59 -24.18 -2.09
CA VAL A 173 -11.51 -24.52 -0.66
C VAL A 173 -12.05 -25.94 -0.40
N ALA A 174 -13.17 -26.30 -1.01
CA ALA A 174 -13.75 -27.65 -0.90
C ALA A 174 -12.82 -28.72 -1.50
N ARG A 175 -12.13 -28.42 -2.60
CA ARG A 175 -11.16 -29.34 -3.20
C ARG A 175 -9.93 -29.53 -2.30
N ILE A 176 -9.43 -28.45 -1.71
CA ILE A 176 -8.33 -28.52 -0.73
C ILE A 176 -8.77 -29.33 0.50
N ASP A 177 -9.98 -29.09 1.01
CA ASP A 177 -10.54 -29.82 2.14
C ASP A 177 -10.65 -31.33 1.87
N ALA A 178 -11.02 -31.71 0.64
CA ALA A 178 -11.10 -33.11 0.22
C ALA A 178 -9.74 -33.82 0.12
N LEU A 179 -8.65 -33.07 -0.03
CA LEU A 179 -7.28 -33.59 -0.08
C LEU A 179 -6.66 -33.78 1.31
N LEU A 180 -7.32 -33.31 2.38
CA LEU A 180 -6.78 -33.38 3.73
C LEU A 180 -6.70 -34.84 4.24
N PRO A 181 -5.58 -35.22 4.90
CA PRO A 181 -5.51 -36.50 5.61
C PRO A 181 -6.62 -36.61 6.65
N ARG A 182 -7.41 -37.68 6.59
CA ARG A 182 -8.59 -37.88 7.45
C ARG A 182 -8.30 -37.77 8.94
N ASP A 183 -7.14 -38.25 9.38
CA ASP A 183 -6.72 -38.24 10.79
C ASP A 183 -6.44 -36.82 11.30
N HIS A 184 -6.06 -35.88 10.43
CA HIS A 184 -5.69 -34.51 10.78
C HIS A 184 -6.73 -33.48 10.34
N ALA A 185 -7.68 -33.84 9.47
CA ALA A 185 -8.69 -32.94 8.93
C ALA A 185 -9.45 -32.14 10.01
N PRO A 186 -9.89 -32.71 11.15
CA PRO A 186 -10.57 -31.94 12.19
C PRO A 186 -9.67 -30.83 12.78
N THR A 187 -8.40 -31.14 13.01
CA THR A 187 -7.41 -30.18 13.55
C THR A 187 -7.11 -29.08 12.54
N ILE A 188 -6.92 -29.45 11.27
CA ILE A 188 -6.63 -28.49 10.19
C ILE A 188 -7.81 -27.53 10.00
N ARG A 189 -9.05 -28.03 9.94
CA ARG A 189 -10.26 -27.20 9.83
C ARG A 189 -10.41 -26.25 11.00
N LYS A 190 -10.15 -26.72 12.22
CA LYS A 190 -10.19 -25.88 13.41
C LYS A 190 -9.18 -24.74 13.32
N LEU A 191 -7.91 -25.05 13.00
CA LEU A 191 -6.85 -24.06 12.87
C LEU A 191 -7.13 -23.07 11.72
N ALA A 192 -7.58 -23.57 10.58
CA ALA A 192 -7.95 -22.73 9.43
C ALA A 192 -9.08 -21.74 9.80
N GLY A 193 -10.11 -22.20 10.51
CA GLY A 193 -11.18 -21.32 10.98
C GLY A 193 -10.74 -20.31 12.04
N GLU A 194 -9.78 -20.66 12.91
CA GLU A 194 -9.17 -19.72 13.86
C GLU A 194 -8.34 -18.64 13.13
N ILE A 195 -7.52 -19.05 12.16
CA ILE A 195 -6.72 -18.15 11.31
C ILE A 195 -7.65 -17.20 10.56
N ASP A 196 -8.70 -17.72 9.92
CA ASP A 196 -9.67 -16.92 9.16
C ASP A 196 -10.34 -15.86 10.04
N ARG A 197 -10.82 -16.25 11.23
CA ARG A 197 -11.43 -15.31 12.18
C ARG A 197 -10.45 -14.23 12.64
N THR A 198 -9.20 -14.60 12.92
CA THR A 198 -8.17 -13.63 13.32
C THR A 198 -7.82 -12.69 12.17
N MET A 199 -7.67 -13.20 10.94
CA MET A 199 -7.38 -12.39 9.75
C MET A 199 -8.53 -11.43 9.42
N ALA A 200 -9.77 -11.94 9.40
CA ALA A 200 -10.96 -11.11 9.20
C ALA A 200 -11.09 -10.04 10.30
N GLY A 201 -10.82 -10.38 11.56
CA GLY A 201 -10.80 -9.44 12.68
C GLY A 201 -9.74 -8.35 12.52
N PHE A 202 -8.51 -8.73 12.17
CA PHE A 202 -7.41 -7.80 11.92
C PHE A 202 -7.71 -6.84 10.78
N VAL A 203 -8.19 -7.33 9.64
CA VAL A 203 -8.47 -6.49 8.47
C VAL A 203 -9.64 -5.55 8.71
N ARG A 204 -10.71 -5.99 9.37
CA ARG A 204 -11.81 -5.09 9.76
C ARG A 204 -11.34 -4.01 10.74
N GLY A 205 -10.51 -4.39 11.71
CA GLY A 205 -9.90 -3.47 12.67
C GLY A 205 -9.01 -2.44 11.98
N GLN A 206 -8.02 -2.89 11.21
CA GLN A 206 -7.08 -2.03 10.49
C GLN A 206 -7.77 -1.16 9.44
N GLY A 207 -8.71 -1.70 8.67
CA GLY A 207 -9.49 -0.92 7.72
C GLY A 207 -10.27 0.20 8.40
N THR A 208 -10.86 -0.08 9.56
CA THR A 208 -11.58 0.92 10.37
C THR A 208 -10.61 1.96 10.93
N VAL A 209 -9.43 1.56 11.42
CA VAL A 209 -8.38 2.48 11.89
C VAL A 209 -7.90 3.39 10.74
N CYS A 210 -7.63 2.83 9.56
CA CYS A 210 -7.21 3.59 8.38
C CYS A 210 -8.27 4.63 7.98
N LEU A 211 -9.56 4.25 7.99
CA LEU A 211 -10.66 5.16 7.69
C LEU A 211 -10.80 6.27 8.74
N ILE A 212 -10.75 5.92 10.03
CA ILE A 212 -10.86 6.89 11.12
C ILE A 212 -9.70 7.87 11.06
N LEU A 213 -8.46 7.38 11.01
CA LEU A 213 -7.26 8.22 11.00
C LEU A 213 -7.16 9.04 9.71
N GLY A 214 -7.46 8.44 8.56
CA GLY A 214 -7.44 9.16 7.30
C GLY A 214 -8.44 10.32 7.27
N THR A 215 -9.66 10.08 7.74
CA THR A 215 -10.69 11.11 7.87
C THR A 215 -10.31 12.17 8.91
N TYR A 216 -9.82 11.73 10.08
CA TYR A 216 -9.39 12.62 11.15
C TYR A 216 -8.26 13.54 10.70
N TYR A 217 -7.19 12.99 10.10
CA TYR A 217 -6.06 13.78 9.58
C TYR A 217 -6.49 14.71 8.46
N ALA A 218 -7.33 14.25 7.52
CA ALA A 218 -7.84 15.09 6.45
C ALA A 218 -8.60 16.31 7.01
N ILE A 219 -9.56 16.08 7.89
CA ILE A 219 -10.38 17.15 8.48
C ILE A 219 -9.50 18.07 9.34
N ALA A 220 -8.64 17.52 10.19
CA ALA A 220 -7.79 18.32 11.08
C ALA A 220 -6.84 19.24 10.29
N LEU A 221 -6.16 18.71 9.27
CA LEU A 221 -5.23 19.50 8.46
C LEU A 221 -5.96 20.54 7.61
N MET A 222 -7.13 20.20 7.04
CA MET A 222 -7.96 21.17 6.33
C MET A 222 -8.49 22.27 7.27
N ALA A 223 -8.85 21.93 8.50
CA ALA A 223 -9.35 22.89 9.49
C ALA A 223 -8.25 23.88 9.94
N VAL A 224 -7.00 23.44 9.97
CA VAL A 224 -5.82 24.32 10.17
C VAL A 224 -5.59 25.24 8.96
N GLY A 225 -6.24 24.97 7.82
CA GLY A 225 -6.09 25.71 6.58
C GLY A 225 -5.05 25.13 5.64
N LEU A 226 -4.48 23.95 5.94
CA LEU A 226 -3.47 23.33 5.07
C LEU A 226 -4.10 22.92 3.73
N ASN A 227 -3.63 23.51 2.64
CA ASN A 227 -4.14 23.34 1.27
C ASN A 227 -4.14 21.86 0.82
N PHE A 228 -3.21 21.07 1.35
CA PHE A 228 -3.03 19.66 1.00
C PHE A 228 -3.57 18.69 2.06
N GLY A 229 -4.32 19.18 3.05
CA GLY A 229 -4.77 18.39 4.20
C GLY A 229 -5.51 17.10 3.84
N LEU A 230 -6.39 17.13 2.83
CA LEU A 230 -7.14 15.96 2.37
C LEU A 230 -6.22 14.84 1.85
N VAL A 231 -5.21 15.19 1.05
CA VAL A 231 -4.31 14.19 0.45
C VAL A 231 -3.36 13.63 1.48
N VAL A 232 -2.78 14.50 2.32
CA VAL A 232 -1.93 14.07 3.43
C VAL A 232 -2.71 13.16 4.37
N GLY A 233 -3.95 13.51 4.70
CA GLY A 233 -4.82 12.69 5.53
C GLY A 233 -5.13 11.33 4.90
N PHE A 234 -5.51 11.30 3.62
CA PHE A 234 -5.75 10.05 2.89
C PHE A 234 -4.51 9.15 2.86
N VAL A 235 -3.35 9.69 2.47
CA VAL A 235 -2.09 8.94 2.38
C VAL A 235 -1.66 8.43 3.75
N ALA A 236 -1.67 9.29 4.77
CA ALA A 236 -1.34 8.91 6.14
C ALA A 236 -2.29 7.83 6.68
N GLY A 237 -3.60 7.98 6.43
CA GLY A 237 -4.61 7.00 6.81
C GLY A 237 -4.40 5.64 6.13
N ALA A 238 -4.22 5.64 4.80
CA ALA A 238 -3.98 4.43 4.02
C ALA A 238 -2.69 3.71 4.43
N LEU A 239 -1.60 4.47 4.62
CA LEU A 239 -0.31 3.93 5.04
C LEU A 239 -0.29 3.46 6.51
N THR A 240 -1.29 3.84 7.32
CA THR A 240 -1.40 3.33 8.70
C THR A 240 -1.76 1.84 8.74
N PHE A 241 -2.18 1.27 7.61
CA PHE A 241 -2.28 -0.19 7.47
C PHE A 241 -0.96 -0.89 7.83
N ILE A 242 0.18 -0.25 7.51
CA ILE A 242 1.49 -0.65 7.99
C ILE A 242 1.79 0.13 9.27
N PRO A 243 1.98 -0.55 10.43
CA PRO A 243 2.22 0.12 11.69
C PRO A 243 3.34 1.17 11.61
N TYR A 244 3.09 2.34 12.19
CA TYR A 244 4.00 3.50 12.24
C TYR A 244 4.31 4.19 10.90
N VAL A 245 4.16 3.53 9.75
CA VAL A 245 4.47 4.11 8.43
C VAL A 245 3.55 5.28 8.11
N GLY A 246 2.24 5.12 8.33
CA GLY A 246 1.28 6.20 8.07
C GLY A 246 1.51 7.45 8.90
N ALA A 247 1.81 7.29 10.20
CA ALA A 247 2.13 8.42 11.07
C ALA A 247 3.45 9.09 10.69
N LEU A 248 4.47 8.32 10.30
CA LEU A 248 5.79 8.85 9.94
C LEU A 248 5.72 9.60 8.60
N VAL A 249 5.21 8.95 7.56
CA VAL A 249 5.07 9.55 6.22
C VAL A 249 4.08 10.71 6.27
N GLY A 250 2.91 10.51 6.89
CA GLY A 250 1.90 11.55 7.07
C GLY A 250 2.41 12.73 7.88
N GLY A 251 3.17 12.49 8.95
CA GLY A 251 3.79 13.54 9.76
C GLY A 251 4.84 14.32 8.99
N VAL A 252 5.74 13.65 8.25
CA VAL A 252 6.74 14.30 7.39
C VAL A 252 6.05 15.17 6.33
N LEU A 253 5.03 14.64 5.66
CA LEU A 253 4.27 15.39 4.65
C LEU A 253 3.53 16.58 5.28
N ALA A 254 2.83 16.38 6.39
CA ALA A 254 2.08 17.42 7.08
C ALA A 254 3.00 18.55 7.57
N ILE A 255 4.11 18.20 8.23
CA ILE A 255 5.07 19.17 8.75
C ILE A 255 5.76 19.90 7.60
N GLY A 256 6.24 19.19 6.58
CA GLY A 256 6.90 19.80 5.42
C GLY A 256 5.99 20.79 4.70
N LEU A 257 4.73 20.41 4.46
CA LEU A 257 3.76 21.26 3.78
C LEU A 257 3.28 22.41 4.67
N ALA A 258 3.12 22.19 5.98
CA ALA A 258 2.75 23.26 6.91
C ALA A 258 3.88 24.29 7.05
N LEU A 259 5.13 23.84 7.15
CA LEU A 259 6.29 24.71 7.15
C LEU A 259 6.38 25.50 5.85
N PHE A 260 6.05 24.92 4.70
CA PHE A 260 6.00 25.64 3.43
C PHE A 260 4.88 26.67 3.39
N GLN A 261 3.66 26.25 3.74
CA GLN A 261 2.47 27.07 3.55
C GLN A 261 2.38 28.24 4.53
N PHE A 262 2.78 28.04 5.78
CA PHE A 262 2.68 29.05 6.83
C PHE A 262 4.04 29.72 7.12
N TRP A 263 5.05 29.54 6.26
CA TRP A 263 6.35 30.17 6.44
C TRP A 263 6.23 31.69 6.37
N GLY A 264 6.59 32.39 7.44
CA GLY A 264 6.60 33.86 7.47
C GLY A 264 5.31 34.54 7.97
N ASP A 265 4.26 33.77 8.28
CA ASP A 265 3.00 34.27 8.88
C ASP A 265 3.06 34.44 10.42
N TRP A 266 4.27 34.55 10.99
CA TRP A 266 4.53 34.64 12.43
C TRP A 266 5.00 36.01 12.89
#